data_AF-A0A5C8MDX2-F1
#
_entry.id   AF-A0A5C8MDX2-F1
#
_cell.length_a   1.000
_cell.length_b   1.000
_cell.length_c   1.000
_cell.angle_alpha   90.00
_cell.angle_beta   90.00
_cell.angle_gamma   90.00
#
_symmetry.space_group_name_H-M   'P 1'
#
loop_
_entity.id
_entity.type
_entity.pdbx_description
1 polymer ?
#
loop_
_entity_poly.entity_id
_entity_poly.type
_entity_poly.pdbx_seq_one_letter_code
_entity_poly.pdbx_strand_id
1 'polypeptide(L)'
;MQTPKNEQKLHRGLEERHISLMSLGAAIGVGLFLGSASSIKLAGPAILIAYAVSGAVMFLIMRALGEMAVENPVAGSFSRYAHDYLGPLAGYLTGWNYWFLWVVTCIAEITAAGIYMQFWFPDTPRWI
;
A
#
# COMPACT_ATOMS: atom_id res chain seq x y z
N MET A 1 33.14 11.23 32.62
CA MET A 1 32.12 12.04 31.92
C MET A 1 31.44 11.15 30.89
N GLN A 2 30.18 10.79 31.11
CA GLN A 2 29.37 10.07 30.12
C GLN A 2 28.63 11.12 29.29
N THR A 3 28.88 11.16 27.99
CA THR A 3 28.21 12.06 27.04
C THR A 3 26.73 11.64 26.94
N PRO A 4 25.75 12.56 27.07
CA PRO A 4 24.35 12.19 26.93
C PRO A 4 24.08 11.78 25.48
N LYS A 5 23.55 10.56 25.29
CA LYS A 5 23.09 10.06 24.00
C LYS A 5 21.88 10.90 23.59
N ASN A 6 22.09 11.83 22.66
CA ASN A 6 21.06 12.69 22.14
C ASN A 6 20.11 11.83 21.28
N GLU A 7 19.07 11.26 21.89
CA GLU A 7 18.02 10.56 21.16
C GLU A 7 17.28 11.59 20.31
N GLN A 8 17.64 11.67 19.03
CA GLN A 8 16.88 12.42 18.02
C GLN A 8 15.49 11.80 17.91
N LYS A 9 14.57 12.25 18.75
CA LYS A 9 13.16 11.85 18.69
C LYS A 9 12.54 12.48 17.45
N LEU A 10 11.91 11.65 16.61
CA LEU A 10 11.14 12.10 15.46
C LEU A 10 10.06 13.10 15.91
N HIS A 11 10.02 14.26 15.25
CA HIS A 11 9.00 15.26 15.50
C HIS A 11 7.66 14.78 14.92
N ARG A 12 6.62 14.66 15.75
CA ARG A 12 5.26 14.35 15.30
C ARG A 12 4.63 15.61 14.71
N GLY A 13 4.73 15.77 13.39
CA GLY A 13 4.18 16.92 12.66
C GLY A 13 3.23 16.57 11.51
N LEU A 14 2.81 15.31 11.39
CA LEU A 14 1.82 14.93 10.38
C LEU A 14 0.43 15.40 10.82
N GLU A 15 -0.07 16.44 10.16
CA GLU A 15 -1.45 16.89 10.27
C GLU A 15 -2.40 15.89 9.57
N GLU A 16 -3.68 15.96 9.92
CA GLU A 16 -4.74 15.13 9.33
C GLU A 16 -4.76 15.22 7.79
N ARG A 17 -4.50 16.42 7.25
CA ARG A 17 -4.38 16.64 5.81
C ARG A 17 -3.23 15.85 5.18
N HIS A 18 -2.08 15.78 5.85
CA HIS A 18 -0.93 15.02 5.35
C HIS A 18 -1.26 13.53 5.30
N ILE A 19 -1.88 13.01 6.36
CA ILE A 19 -2.29 11.60 6.45
C ILE A 19 -3.32 11.27 5.36
N SER A 20 -4.30 12.16 5.13
CA SER A 20 -5.33 11.97 4.11
C SER A 20 -4.77 12.01 2.69
N LEU A 21 -3.81 12.90 2.41
CA LEU A 21 -3.14 12.94 1.11
C LEU A 21 -2.28 11.69 0.88
N MET A 22 -1.60 11.19 1.92
CA MET A 22 -0.85 9.95 1.85
C MET A 22 -1.77 8.75 1.58
N SER A 23 -2.93 8.66 2.23
CA SER A 23 -3.87 7.56 2.02
C SER A 23 -4.51 7.59 0.62
N LEU A 24 -4.89 8.77 0.13
CA LEU A 24 -5.39 8.94 -1.24
C LEU A 24 -4.32 8.58 -2.27
N GLY A 25 -3.08 9.04 -2.08
CA GLY A 25 -1.96 8.70 -2.95
C GLY A 25 -1.66 7.20 -2.97
N ALA A 26 -1.71 6.54 -1.81
CA ALA A 26 -1.51 5.10 -1.71
C ALA A 26 -2.67 4.27 -2.28
N ALA A 27 -3.90 4.77 -2.19
CA ALA A 27 -5.09 4.08 -2.71
C ALA A 27 -5.18 4.15 -4.24
N ILE A 28 -4.77 5.27 -4.84
CA ILE A 28 -4.82 5.49 -6.28
C ILE A 28 -3.48 5.05 -6.90
N GLY A 29 -3.39 3.75 -7.21
CA GLY A 29 -2.20 3.14 -7.80
C GLY A 29 -2.37 2.67 -9.24
N VAL A 30 -1.31 2.06 -9.77
CA VAL A 30 -1.26 1.51 -11.14
C VAL A 30 -2.27 0.39 -11.39
N GLY A 31 -2.76 -0.27 -10.34
CA GLY A 31 -3.84 -1.24 -10.44
C GLY A 31 -5.15 -0.64 -10.97
N LEU A 32 -5.47 0.60 -10.61
CA LEU A 32 -6.69 1.28 -11.07
C LEU A 32 -6.59 1.69 -12.54
N PHE A 33 -5.41 2.03 -13.06
CA PHE A 33 -5.25 2.53 -14.42
C PHE A 33 -4.76 1.46 -15.40
N LEU A 34 -3.64 0.80 -15.11
CA LEU A 34 -3.07 -0.23 -15.99
C LEU A 34 -3.83 -1.55 -15.81
N GLY A 35 -4.14 -1.90 -14.57
CA GLY A 35 -4.85 -3.14 -14.23
C GLY A 35 -6.30 -3.13 -14.69
N SER A 36 -6.98 -1.98 -14.65
CA SER A 36 -8.38 -1.88 -15.07
C SER A 36 -8.57 -2.16 -16.56
N ALA A 37 -7.69 -1.68 -17.44
CA ALA A 37 -7.78 -1.96 -18.88
C ALA A 37 -7.80 -3.48 -19.15
N SER A 38 -6.91 -4.24 -18.50
CA SER A 38 -6.88 -5.70 -18.60
C SER A 38 -8.11 -6.35 -17.96
N SER A 39 -8.54 -5.85 -16.80
CA SER A 39 -9.69 -6.38 -16.06
C SER A 39 -11.01 -6.15 -16.82
N ILE A 40 -11.16 -5.01 -17.49
CA ILE A 40 -12.30 -4.68 -18.33
C ILE A 40 -12.33 -5.61 -19.55
N LYS A 41 -11.18 -5.86 -20.17
CA LYS A 41 -11.08 -6.79 -21.31
C LYS A 41 -11.50 -8.21 -20.92
N LEU A 42 -11.22 -8.63 -19.69
CA LEU A 42 -11.56 -9.96 -19.17
C LEU A 42 -13.03 -10.06 -18.73
N ALA A 43 -13.50 -9.12 -17.91
CA ALA A 43 -14.81 -9.18 -17.25
C ALA A 43 -15.93 -8.46 -18.02
N GLY A 44 -15.59 -7.59 -18.98
CA GLY A 44 -16.56 -6.75 -19.68
C GLY A 44 -17.35 -5.85 -18.72
N PRO A 45 -18.67 -5.63 -18.97
CA PRO A 45 -19.51 -4.79 -18.11
C PRO A 45 -19.62 -5.29 -16.66
N ALA A 46 -19.38 -6.58 -16.41
CA ALA A 46 -19.46 -7.17 -15.08
C ALA A 46 -18.36 -6.69 -14.12
N ILE A 47 -17.32 -5.99 -14.61
CA ILE A 47 -16.26 -5.43 -13.76
C ILE A 47 -16.79 -4.50 -12.67
N LEU A 48 -17.89 -3.78 -12.92
CA LEU A 48 -18.52 -2.89 -11.93
C LEU A 48 -18.98 -3.67 -10.70
N ILE A 49 -19.59 -4.84 -10.92
CA ILE A 49 -20.02 -5.73 -9.84
C ILE A 49 -18.81 -6.30 -9.11
N ALA A 50 -17.78 -6.72 -9.85
CA ALA A 50 -16.54 -7.24 -9.26
C ALA A 50 -15.86 -6.20 -8.35
N TYR A 51 -15.78 -4.94 -8.79
CA TYR A 51 -15.25 -3.85 -7.97
C TYR A 51 -16.15 -3.48 -6.79
N ALA A 52 -17.47 -3.49 -6.95
CA ALA A 52 -18.37 -3.23 -5.82
C ALA A 52 -18.22 -4.29 -4.71
N VAL A 53 -18.16 -5.57 -5.09
CA VAL A 53 -17.97 -6.67 -4.13
C VAL A 53 -16.58 -6.60 -3.49
N SER A 54 -15.53 -6.42 -4.29
CA SER A 54 -14.15 -6.32 -3.77
C SER A 54 -13.98 -5.11 -2.86
N GLY A 55 -14.59 -3.98 -3.21
CA GLY A 55 -14.60 -2.76 -2.40
C GLY A 55 -15.33 -2.94 -1.07
N ALA A 56 -16.47 -3.65 -1.06
CA ALA A 56 -17.18 -3.97 0.17
C ALA A 56 -16.34 -4.83 1.12
N VAL A 57 -15.66 -5.86 0.60
CA VAL A 57 -14.75 -6.70 1.40
C VAL A 57 -13.57 -5.88 1.92
N MET A 58 -12.95 -5.06 1.08
CA MET A 58 -11.84 -4.19 1.47
C MET A 58 -12.24 -3.18 2.54
N PHE A 59 -13.44 -2.59 2.44
CA PHE A 59 -13.97 -1.68 3.44
C PHE A 59 -14.06 -2.32 4.83
N LEU A 60 -14.56 -3.56 4.91
CA LEU A 60 -14.63 -4.29 6.18
C LEU A 60 -13.24 -4.56 6.77
N ILE A 61 -12.27 -4.95 5.94
CA ILE A 61 -10.88 -5.18 6.37
C ILE A 61 -10.26 -3.88 6.90
N MET A 62 -10.41 -2.77 6.17
CA MET A 62 -9.83 -1.49 6.57
C MET A 62 -10.48 -0.91 7.82
N ARG A 63 -11.79 -1.15 8.02
CA ARG A 63 -12.48 -0.77 9.25
C ARG A 63 -11.90 -1.54 10.45
N ALA A 64 -11.75 -2.86 10.34
CA ALA A 64 -11.19 -3.68 11.41
C ALA A 64 -9.73 -3.30 11.72
N LEU A 65 -8.94 -3.02 10.68
CA LEU A 65 -7.58 -2.53 10.85
C LEU A 65 -7.53 -1.14 11.52
N GLY A 66 -8.44 -0.24 11.14
CA GLY A 66 -8.54 1.09 11.73
C GLY A 66 -8.82 1.04 13.24
N GLU A 67 -9.68 0.13 13.67
CA GLU A 67 -9.94 -0.11 15.09
C GLU A 67 -8.68 -0.56 15.83
N MET A 68 -7.95 -1.54 15.28
CA MET A 68 -6.67 -1.99 15.86
C MET A 68 -5.60 -0.89 15.88
N ALA A 69 -5.58 -0.01 14.86
CA ALA A 69 -4.64 1.11 14.78
C ALA A 69 -4.90 2.20 15.82
N VAL A 70 -6.17 2.44 16.16
CA VAL A 70 -6.54 3.38 17.23
C VAL A 70 -6.27 2.78 18.60
N GLU A 71 -6.54 1.49 18.79
CA GLU A 71 -6.30 0.80 20.07
C GLU A 71 -4.80 0.68 20.39
N ASN A 72 -3.99 0.28 19.39
CA ASN A 72 -2.55 0.07 19.54
C ASN A 72 -1.77 0.87 18.48
N PRO A 73 -1.51 2.17 18.71
CA PRO A 73 -0.86 3.06 17.75
C PRO A 73 0.66 2.83 17.72
N VAL A 74 1.07 1.82 16.97
CA VAL A 74 2.47 1.41 16.78
C VAL A 74 2.88 1.49 15.32
N ALA A 75 4.12 1.93 15.05
CA ALA A 75 4.64 2.05 13.68
C ALA A 75 4.76 0.71 12.93
N GLY A 76 4.69 -0.43 13.65
CA GLY A 76 4.80 -1.77 13.06
C GLY A 76 3.53 -2.28 12.36
N SER A 77 2.37 -1.65 12.58
CA SER A 77 1.09 -1.98 11.92
C SER A 77 0.79 -3.49 11.84
N PHE A 78 0.47 -4.02 10.65
CA PHE A 78 0.00 -5.39 10.40
C PHE A 78 0.88 -6.50 10.98
N SER A 79 2.19 -6.45 10.75
CA SER A 79 3.12 -7.50 11.21
C SER A 79 3.17 -7.52 12.74
N ARG A 80 3.07 -6.35 13.37
CA ARG A 80 3.00 -6.25 14.83
C ARG A 80 1.67 -6.78 15.38
N TYR A 81 0.54 -6.44 14.76
CA TYR A 81 -0.77 -6.98 15.15
C TYR A 81 -0.81 -8.50 14.99
N ALA A 82 -0.29 -9.03 13.88
CA ALA A 82 -0.18 -10.48 13.70
C ALA A 82 0.75 -11.13 14.72
N HIS A 83 1.87 -10.50 15.06
CA HIS A 83 2.77 -10.98 16.11
C HIS A 83 2.06 -11.06 17.47
N ASP A 84 1.36 -9.99 17.84
CA ASP A 84 0.80 -9.82 19.19
C ASP A 84 -0.49 -10.65 19.37
N TYR A 85 -1.31 -10.84 18.33
CA TYR A 85 -2.57 -11.60 18.41
C TYR A 85 -2.50 -13.05 17.92
N LEU A 86 -1.63 -13.38 16.96
CA LEU A 86 -1.53 -14.72 16.36
C LEU A 86 -0.21 -15.42 16.68
N GLY A 87 0.74 -14.70 17.27
CA GLY A 87 2.02 -15.22 17.75
C GLY A 87 3.22 -14.91 16.84
N PRO A 88 4.44 -15.25 17.30
CA PRO A 88 5.67 -14.77 16.67
C PRO A 88 5.88 -15.20 15.22
N LEU A 89 5.49 -16.43 14.89
CA LEU A 89 5.60 -16.98 13.55
C LEU A 89 4.68 -16.24 12.57
N ALA A 90 3.43 -15.96 12.98
CA ALA A 90 2.49 -15.21 12.17
C ALA A 90 2.99 -13.78 11.90
N GLY A 91 3.54 -13.12 12.91
CA GLY A 91 4.20 -11.82 12.76
C GLY A 91 5.36 -11.83 11.77
N TYR A 92 6.22 -12.86 11.83
CA TYR A 92 7.35 -13.02 10.91
C TYR A 92 6.90 -13.26 9.47
N LEU A 93 5.96 -14.18 9.25
CA LEU A 93 5.45 -14.50 7.91
C LEU A 93 4.73 -13.30 7.28
N THR A 94 3.89 -12.61 8.05
CA THR A 94 3.18 -11.41 7.56
C THR A 94 4.14 -10.27 7.23
N GLY A 95 5.18 -10.07 8.05
CA GLY A 95 6.23 -9.08 7.77
C GLY A 95 6.97 -9.37 6.47
N TRP A 96 7.38 -10.63 6.25
CA TRP A 96 8.02 -11.04 5.00
C TRP A 96 7.10 -10.96 3.79
N ASN A 97 5.85 -11.42 3.93
CA ASN A 97 4.85 -11.31 2.87
C ASN A 97 4.61 -9.86 2.46
N TYR A 98 4.52 -8.96 3.44
CA TYR A 98 4.36 -7.54 3.21
C TYR A 98 5.56 -6.93 2.48
N TRP A 99 6.78 -7.28 2.88
CA TRP A 99 7.99 -6.84 2.19
C TRP A 99 8.00 -7.29 0.72
N PHE A 100 7.70 -8.57 0.45
CA PHE A 100 7.61 -9.08 -0.92
C PHE A 100 6.52 -8.37 -1.73
N LEU A 101 5.35 -8.12 -1.13
CA LEU A 101 4.26 -7.40 -1.77
C LEU A 101 4.71 -6.00 -2.20
N TRP A 102 5.48 -5.29 -1.36
CA TRP A 102 6.03 -3.98 -1.74
C TRP A 102 7.05 -4.06 -2.86
N VAL A 103 7.96 -5.04 -2.83
CA VAL A 103 8.93 -5.24 -3.93
C VAL A 103 8.20 -5.45 -5.27
N VAL A 104 7.20 -6.34 -5.29
CA VAL A 104 6.42 -6.61 -6.51
C VAL A 104 5.63 -5.37 -6.94
N THR A 105 5.04 -4.64 -5.99
CA THR A 105 4.29 -3.41 -6.27
C THR A 105 5.19 -2.34 -6.89
N CYS A 106 6.38 -2.09 -6.34
CA CYS A 106 7.32 -1.13 -6.90
C CYS A 106 7.73 -1.48 -8.34
N ILE A 107 7.97 -2.76 -8.64
CA ILE A 107 8.28 -3.20 -10.01
C ILE A 107 7.09 -2.94 -10.95
N ALA A 108 5.87 -3.24 -10.49
CA ALA A 108 4.65 -2.98 -11.26
C ALA A 108 4.46 -1.48 -11.52
N GLU A 109 4.75 -0.62 -10.54
CA GLU A 109 4.67 0.83 -10.69
C GLU A 109 5.66 1.39 -11.70
N ILE A 110 6.92 0.97 -11.63
CA ILE A 110 7.96 1.37 -12.60
C ILE A 110 7.58 0.91 -14.01
N THR A 111 7.08 -0.32 -14.14
CA THR A 111 6.64 -0.87 -15.44
C THR A 111 5.50 -0.06 -16.03
N ALA A 112 4.50 0.29 -15.21
CA ALA A 112 3.38 1.11 -15.64
C ALA A 112 3.82 2.52 -16.04
N ALA A 113 4.71 3.15 -15.27
CA ALA A 113 5.27 4.44 -15.61
C ALA A 113 5.98 4.40 -16.97
N GLY A 114 6.79 3.37 -17.24
CA GLY A 114 7.44 3.18 -18.54
C GLY A 114 6.45 2.97 -19.70
N ILE A 115 5.32 2.28 -19.48
CA ILE A 115 4.25 2.14 -20.48
C ILE A 115 3.59 3.49 -20.76
N TYR A 116 3.29 4.27 -19.73
CA TYR A 116 2.67 5.57 -19.90
C TYR A 116 3.60 6.57 -20.58
N MET A 117 4.89 6.58 -20.26
CA MET A 117 5.86 7.48 -20.90
C MET A 117 5.94 7.28 -22.42
N GLN A 118 5.76 6.06 -22.92
CA GLN A 118 5.70 5.80 -24.37
C GLN A 118 4.55 6.47 -25.09
N PHE A 119 3.48 6.84 -24.40
CA PHE A 119 2.39 7.60 -25.01
C PHE A 119 2.86 8.98 -25.48
N TRP A 120 3.76 9.63 -24.72
CA TRP A 120 4.31 10.95 -25.05
C TRP A 120 5.67 10.87 -25.76
N PHE A 121 6.49 9.87 -25.44
CA PHE A 121 7.83 9.66 -25.99
C PHE A 121 7.95 8.26 -26.60
N PRO A 122 7.30 8.01 -27.76
CA PRO A 122 7.23 6.68 -28.36
C PRO A 122 8.61 6.14 -28.80
N ASP A 123 9.53 7.03 -29.17
CA ASP A 123 10.86 6.66 -29.68
C ASP A 123 11.88 6.38 -28.55
N THR A 124 11.53 6.68 -27.30
CA THR A 124 12.42 6.44 -26.15
C THR A 124 12.22 5.01 -25.62
N PRO A 125 13.31 4.25 -25.40
CA PRO A 125 13.23 2.94 -24.76
C PRO A 125 12.62 3.02 -23.35
N ARG A 126 11.75 2.07 -22.98
CA ARG A 126 11.03 2.05 -21.68
C ARG A 126 11.92 2.01 -20.42
N TRP A 127 13.19 1.69 -20.58
CA TRP A 127 14.15 1.54 -19.48
C TRP A 127 14.91 2.84 -19.16
N ILE A 128 14.74 3.87 -20.01
CA ILE A 128 15.19 5.24 -19.79
C ILE A 128 14.06 6.01 -19.10
#